data_AF-A0A6B3FQD3-F1
#
_entry.id   AF-A0A6B3FQD3-F1
#
_cell.length_a   1.000
_cell.length_b   1.000
_cell.length_c   1.000
_cell.angle_alpha   90.00
_cell.angle_beta   90.00
_cell.angle_gamma   90.00
#
_symmetry.space_group_name_H-M   'P 1'
#
loop_
_entity.id
_entity.type
_entity.pdbx_description
1 polymer ?
#
loop_
_entity_poly.entity_id
_entity_poly.type
_entity_poly.pdbx_seq_one_letter_code
_entity_poly.pdbx_strand_id
1 'polypeptide(L)' 'MPEQSPGSRPTLEAVAARAGVSRATASRVVNGGDGVRKPL' A
#
# COMPACT_ATOMS: atom_id res chain seq x y z
N MET A 1 14.11 18.86 2.78
CA MET A 1 12.97 18.11 2.21
C MET A 1 13.52 16.78 1.75
N PRO A 2 13.07 15.61 2.25
CA PRO A 2 13.58 14.35 1.74
C PRO A 2 13.14 14.26 0.28
N GLU A 3 14.08 14.45 -0.64
CA GLU A 3 13.86 14.25 -2.06
C GLU A 3 13.44 12.80 -2.24
N GLN A 4 12.15 12.61 -2.54
CA GLN A 4 11.59 11.31 -2.83
C GLN A 4 12.19 10.86 -4.16
N SER A 5 13.30 10.11 -4.09
CA SER A 5 14.00 9.56 -5.25
C SER A 5 12.98 8.90 -6.19
N PRO A 6 12.86 9.37 -7.45
CA PRO A 6 11.84 8.88 -8.38
C PRO A 6 12.03 7.40 -8.80
N GLY A 7 13.09 6.74 -8.34
CA GLY A 7 13.34 5.30 -8.53
C GLY A 7 12.88 4.38 -7.39
N SER A 8 12.28 4.90 -6.29
CA SER A 8 12.00 4.08 -5.09
C SER A 8 10.59 4.21 -4.52
N ARG A 9 9.63 4.74 -5.28
CA ARG A 9 8.22 4.72 -4.85
C ARG A 9 7.58 3.39 -5.27
N PRO A 10 7.35 2.45 -4.34
CA PRO A 10 6.69 1.20 -4.68
C PRO A 10 5.26 1.49 -5.15
N THR A 11 4.82 0.80 -6.20
CA THR A 11 3.42 0.86 -6.65
C THR A 11 2.51 0.06 -5.71
N LEU A 12 1.21 0.33 -5.74
CA LEU A 12 0.24 -0.45 -4.96
C LEU A 12 0.25 -1.93 -5.38
N GLU A 13 0.55 -2.23 -6.64
CA GLU A 13 0.73 -3.59 -7.16
C GLU A 13 1.94 -4.27 -6.51
N ALA A 14 3.08 -3.58 -6.40
CA ALA A 14 4.27 -4.14 -5.76
C ALA A 14 4.04 -4.40 -4.27
N VAL A 15 3.35 -3.48 -3.59
CA VAL A 15 2.95 -3.64 -2.18
C VAL A 15 2.00 -4.82 -2.03
N ALA A 16 1.00 -4.93 -2.90
CA ALA A 16 0.02 -6.00 -2.89
C ALA A 16 0.65 -7.37 -3.13
N ALA A 17 1.55 -7.49 -4.11
CA ALA A 17 2.30 -8.72 -4.40
C ALA A 17 3.16 -9.16 -3.20
N ARG A 18 3.87 -8.22 -2.57
CA ARG A 18 4.69 -8.49 -1.38
C ARG A 18 3.86 -8.94 -0.18
N ALA A 19 2.64 -8.40 -0.02
CA ALA A 19 1.74 -8.72 1.07
C ALA A 19 0.79 -9.89 0.78
N GLY A 20 0.79 -10.44 -0.44
CA GLY A 20 -0.13 -11.52 -0.84
C GLY A 20 -1.60 -11.09 -0.91
N VAL A 21 -1.88 -9.82 -1.17
CA VAL A 21 -3.24 -9.26 -1.25
C VAL A 21 -3.55 -8.69 -2.62
N SER A 22 -4.81 -8.28 -2.85
CA SER A 22 -5.19 -7.56 -4.07
C SER A 22 -4.80 -6.08 -4.01
N ARG A 23 -4.55 -5.46 -5.17
CA ARG A 23 -4.33 -4.01 -5.31
C ARG A 23 -5.45 -3.18 -4.67
N ALA A 24 -6.70 -3.63 -4.79
CA ALA A 24 -7.85 -2.99 -4.17
C ALA A 24 -7.77 -2.99 -2.64
N THR A 25 -7.26 -4.07 -2.05
CA THR A 25 -7.04 -4.16 -0.60
C THR A 25 -5.91 -3.24 -0.17
N ALA A 26 -4.78 -3.24 -0.89
CA ALA A 26 -3.69 -2.29 -0.63
C ALA A 26 -4.17 -0.83 -0.71
N SER A 27 -4.99 -0.50 -1.72
CA SER A 27 -5.60 0.82 -1.86
C SER A 27 -6.51 1.18 -0.68
N ARG A 28 -7.39 0.27 -0.24
CA ARG A 28 -8.22 0.51 0.95
C ARG A 28 -7.37 0.77 2.19
N VAL A 29 -6.32 -0.01 2.44
CA VAL A 29 -5.44 0.19 3.60
C VAL A 29 -4.80 1.58 3.58
N VAL A 30 -4.24 1.99 2.44
CA VAL A 30 -3.56 3.28 2.29
C VAL A 30 -4.54 4.45 2.41
N ASN A 31 -5.76 4.32 1.89
CA ASN A 31 -6.77 5.37 1.94
C ASN A 31 -7.69 5.29 3.18
N GLY A 32 -7.44 4.35 4.10
CA GLY A 32 -8.28 4.18 5.30
C GLY A 32 -9.70 3.67 5.03
N GLY A 33 -9.91 2.91 3.94
CA GLY A 33 -11.20 2.35 3.57
C GLY A 33 -11.76 1.35 4.60
N ASP A 34 -13.09 1.29 4.69
CA ASP A 34 -13.80 0.41 5.62
C ASP A 34 -13.47 -1.08 5.43
N GLY A 35 -13.51 -1.83 6.53
CA GLY A 35 -13.27 -3.28 6.56
C GLY A 35 -11.81 -3.71 6.63
N VAL A 36 -10.86 -2.78 6.74
CA VAL A 36 -9.45 -3.10 7.03
C VAL A 36 -9.30 -3.46 8.51
N ARG A 37 -8.78 -4.67 8.79
CA ARG A 37 -8.48 -5.07 10.18
C ARG A 37 -7.34 -4.22 10.72
N LYS A 38 -7.54 -3.64 11.91
CA LYS A 38 -6.48 -2.89 12.61
C LYS A 38 -5.40 -3.87 13.10
N PRO A 39 -4.12 -3.45 13.08
CA PRO A 39 -3.07 -4.17 13.79
C PRO A 39 -3.45 -4.29 15.28
N LEU A 40 -3.12 -5.43 15.89
CA LEU A 40 -3.32 -5.70 17.32
C LEU A 40 -2.39 -4.84 18.19
#